data_AF-A0A224Y4I3-F1
#
_entry.id   AF-A0A224Y4I3-F1
#
_cell.length_a   1.000
_cell.length_b   1.000
_cell.length_c   1.000
_cell.angle_alpha   90.00
_cell.angle_beta   90.00
_cell.angle_gamma   90.00
#
_symmetry.space_group_name_H-M   'P 1'
#
loop_
_entity.id
_entity.type
_entity.pdbx_description
1 polymer ?
#
loop_
_entity_poly.entity_id
_entity_poly.type
_entity_poly.pdbx_seq_one_letter_code
_entity_poly.pdbx_strand_id
1 'polypeptide(L)'
;MKYVASLISGVGIFCVGTGLSVYHGITGLLNPSPSEPFFWAFCILAGSLVSEGATLLVAINSIKKGARETGMTFREYVFRGQDP
;
A
#
# COMPACT_ATOMS: atom_id res chain seq x y z
N MET A 1 0.65 -19.41 -12.70
CA MET A 1 1.57 -18.24 -12.70
C MET A 1 0.89 -16.90 -12.39
N LYS A 2 -0.38 -16.83 -11.97
CA LYS A 2 -1.16 -15.57 -11.87
C LYS A 2 -0.70 -14.57 -10.79
N TYR A 3 0.09 -15.00 -9.82
CA TYR A 3 0.52 -14.17 -8.67
C TYR A 3 1.99 -13.76 -8.68
N VAL A 4 2.79 -14.30 -9.61
CA VAL A 4 4.24 -14.05 -9.65
C VAL A 4 4.53 -12.58 -9.96
N ALA A 5 3.79 -11.98 -10.90
CA ALA A 5 3.95 -10.57 -11.24
C ALA A 5 3.56 -9.64 -10.08
N SER A 6 2.45 -9.92 -9.38
CA SER A 6 2.04 -9.15 -8.19
C SER A 6 3.04 -9.28 -7.06
N LEU A 7 3.60 -10.48 -6.84
CA LEU A 7 4.62 -10.71 -5.83
C LEU A 7 5.91 -9.96 -6.16
N ILE A 8 6.42 -10.05 -7.40
CA ILE A 8 7.61 -9.33 -7.84
C ILE A 8 7.42 -7.82 -7.71
N SER A 9 6.25 -7.31 -8.12
CA SER A 9 5.90 -5.90 -7.99
C SER A 9 5.87 -5.45 -6.53
N GLY A 10 5.21 -6.21 -5.65
CA GLY A 10 5.13 -5.92 -4.23
C GLY A 10 6.51 -5.92 -3.56
N VAL A 11 7.34 -6.93 -3.84
CA VAL A 11 8.72 -7.00 -3.33
C VAL A 11 9.58 -5.85 -3.86
N GLY A 12 9.45 -5.48 -5.14
CA GLY A 12 10.17 -4.36 -5.73
C GLY A 12 9.83 -3.03 -5.07
N ILE A 13 8.54 -2.72 -4.93
CA ILE A 13 8.05 -1.50 -4.27
C ILE A 13 8.53 -1.48 -2.81
N PHE A 14 8.41 -2.61 -2.10
CA PHE A 14 8.83 -2.72 -0.70
C PHE A 14 10.33 -2.52 -0.50
N CYS A 15 11.17 -3.22 -1.27
CA CYS A 15 12.63 -3.14 -1.14
C CYS A 15 13.15 -1.75 -1.52
N VAL A 16 12.66 -1.18 -2.62
CA VAL A 16 13.07 0.16 -3.07
C VAL A 16 12.58 1.23 -2.09
N GLY A 17 11.32 1.18 -1.67
CA GLY A 17 10.75 2.14 -0.72
C GLY A 17 11.45 2.10 0.63
N THR A 18 11.69 0.89 1.16
CA THR A 18 12.39 0.70 2.45
C THR A 18 13.84 1.16 2.33
N GLY A 19 14.56 0.75 1.29
CA GLY A 19 15.95 1.16 1.07
C GLY A 19 16.11 2.67 0.98
N LEU A 20 15.24 3.35 0.23
CA LEU A 20 15.24 4.80 0.09
C LEU A 20 14.96 5.51 1.42
N SER A 21 13.98 5.00 2.18
CA SER A 21 13.58 5.55 3.49
C SER A 21 14.68 5.40 4.53
N VAL A 22 15.33 4.23 4.58
CA VAL A 22 16.47 3.98 5.47
C VAL A 22 17.65 4.86 5.09
N TYR A 23 17.98 4.95 3.80
CA TYR A 23 19.08 5.80 3.32
C TYR A 23 18.86 7.27 3.67
N HIS A 24 17.68 7.83 3.35
CA HIS A 24 17.37 9.23 3.68
C HIS A 24 17.26 9.46 5.18
N GLY A 25 16.76 8.47 5.94
CA GLY A 25 16.71 8.52 7.39
C GLY A 25 18.11 8.62 8.01
N ILE A 26 19.02 7.71 7.65
CA ILE A 26 20.39 7.72 8.17
C ILE A 26 21.13 8.98 7.72
N THR A 27 21.07 9.33 6.43
CA THR A 27 21.73 10.53 5.90
C THR A 27 21.20 11.80 6.55
N GLY A 28 19.88 11.90 6.80
CA GLY A 28 19.25 13.03 7.48
C GLY A 28 19.66 13.15 8.95
N LEU A 29 19.90 12.03 9.64
CA LEU A 29 20.45 12.04 11.00
C LEU A 29 21.93 12.45 11.04
N LEU A 30 22.72 12.02 10.06
CA LEU A 30 24.15 12.33 9.98
C LEU A 30 24.43 13.76 9.46
N ASN A 31 23.56 14.29 8.61
CA ASN A 31 23.70 15.62 7.99
C ASN A 31 22.43 16.46 8.24
N PRO A 32 22.24 16.99 9.47
CA PRO A 32 21.10 17.83 9.79
C PRO A 32 21.16 19.12 8.97
N SER A 33 20.25 19.24 8.01
CA SER A 33 20.04 20.44 7.19
C SER A 33 18.90 21.28 7.79
N PRO A 34 18.90 22.61 7.60
CA PRO A 34 17.78 23.44 8.07
C PRO A 34 16.47 22.95 7.47
N SER A 35 15.44 22.84 8.31
CA SER A 35 14.13 22.31 7.91
C SER A 35 13.44 23.26 6.94
N GLU A 36 13.14 22.78 5.74
CA GLU A 36 12.27 23.46 4.79
C GLU A 36 10.79 23.46 5.23
N PRO A 37 9.95 24.37 4.69
CA PRO A 37 8.53 24.39 4.99
C PRO A 37 7.83 23.07 4.59
N PHE A 38 7.23 22.39 5.57
CA PHE A 38 6.56 21.10 5.41
C PHE A 38 5.23 21.13 4.64
N PHE A 39 4.82 22.28 4.10
CA PHE A 39 3.54 22.44 3.43
C PHE A 39 3.35 21.38 2.31
N TRP A 40 4.34 21.25 1.44
CA TRP A 40 4.30 20.25 0.36
C TRP A 40 4.33 18.81 0.86
N ALA A 41 5.08 18.53 1.93
CA ALA A 41 5.12 17.20 2.53
C ALA A 41 3.72 16.78 3.01
N PHE A 42 2.99 17.68 3.69
CA PHE A 42 1.63 17.41 4.13
C PHE A 42 0.63 17.33 2.96
N CYS A 43 0.77 18.16 1.94
CA CYS A 43 -0.07 18.06 0.73
C CYS A 43 0.10 16.72 0.03
N ILE A 44 1.33 16.24 -0.15
CA ILE A 44 1.63 14.94 -0.76
C ILE A 44 1.08 13.80 0.11
N LEU A 45 1.28 13.87 1.43
CA LEU A 45 0.77 12.87 2.36
C LEU A 45 -0.76 12.78 2.32
N ALA A 46 -1.45 13.92 2.31
CA ALA A 46 -2.91 13.96 2.20
C ALA A 46 -3.40 13.41 0.85
N GLY A 47 -2.74 13.77 -0.25
CA GLY A 47 -3.04 13.22 -1.58
C GLY A 47 -2.86 11.71 -1.65
N SER A 48 -1.77 11.20 -1.08
CA SER A 48 -1.50 9.76 -0.99
C SER A 48 -2.55 9.03 -0.14
N LEU A 49 -2.92 9.58 1.02
CA LEU A 49 -3.96 9.02 1.88
C LEU A 49 -5.30 8.91 1.16
N VAL A 50 -5.70 9.94 0.41
CA VAL A 50 -6.95 9.93 -0.36
C VAL A 50 -6.88 8.91 -1.50
N SER A 51 -5.78 8.87 -2.24
CA SER A 51 -5.59 7.94 -3.38
C SER A 51 -5.59 6.48 -2.94
N GLU A 52 -4.81 6.14 -1.93
CA GLU A 52 -4.74 4.78 -1.37
C GLU A 52 -6.06 4.41 -0.67
N GLY A 53 -6.66 5.36 0.05
CA GLY A 53 -7.96 5.18 0.69
C GLY A 53 -9.07 4.85 -0.31
N ALA A 54 -9.14 5.55 -1.44
CA ALA A 54 -10.09 5.26 -2.51
C ALA A 54 -9.87 3.85 -3.08
N THR A 55 -8.61 3.47 -3.33
CA THR A 55 -8.24 2.15 -3.84
C THR A 55 -8.64 1.04 -2.86
N LEU A 56 -8.39 1.24 -1.55
CA LEU A 56 -8.78 0.33 -0.49
C LEU A 56 -10.31 0.16 -0.40
N LEU A 57 -11.06 1.25 -0.50
CA LEU A 57 -12.53 1.20 -0.49
C LEU A 57 -13.08 0.38 -1.67
N VAL A 58 -12.52 0.58 -2.87
CA VAL A 58 -12.89 -0.19 -4.07
C VAL A 58 -12.57 -1.67 -3.88
N ALA A 59 -11.39 -2.00 -3.34
CA ALA A 59 -11.00 -3.38 -3.06
C ALA A 59 -11.96 -4.04 -2.05
N ILE A 60 -12.25 -3.38 -0.93
CA ILE A 60 -13.18 -3.89 0.09
C ILE A 60 -14.57 -4.09 -0.50
N ASN A 61 -15.08 -3.14 -1.28
CA ASN A 61 -16.40 -3.26 -1.89
C ASN A 61 -16.46 -4.45 -2.87
N SER A 62 -15.40 -4.65 -3.66
CA SER A 62 -15.28 -5.77 -4.59
C SER A 62 -15.28 -7.11 -3.85
N ILE A 63 -14.52 -7.21 -2.76
CA ILE A 63 -14.47 -8.41 -1.92
C ILE A 63 -15.83 -8.69 -1.27
N LYS A 64 -16.49 -7.65 -0.71
CA LYS A 64 -17.83 -7.79 -0.11
C LYS A 64 -18.88 -8.24 -1.12
N LYS A 65 -18.84 -7.70 -2.34
CA LYS A 65 -19.73 -8.09 -3.43
C LYS A 65 -19.51 -9.55 -3.81
N GLY A 66 -18.26 -9.96 -4.01
CA GLY A 66 -17.91 -11.35 -4.33
C GLY A 66 -18.31 -12.33 -3.23
N ALA A 67 -18.10 -11.97 -1.95
CA ALA A 67 -18.53 -12.78 -0.81
C ALA A 67 -20.05 -12.99 -0.76
N ARG A 68 -20.83 -11.95 -1.08
CA ARG A 68 -22.30 -12.05 -1.13
C ARG A 68 -22.77 -12.93 -2.29
N GLU A 69 -22.11 -12.86 -3.44
CA GLU A 69 -22.42 -13.68 -4.62
C GLU A 69 -22.15 -15.16 -4.36
N THR A 70 -21.14 -15.50 -3.56
CA THR A 70 -20.82 -16.89 -3.19
C THR A 70 -21.48 -17.36 -1.89
N GLY A 71 -22.31 -16.52 -1.25
CA GLY A 71 -22.98 -16.86 0.01
C GLY A 71 -22.04 -17.02 1.21
N MET A 72 -20.82 -16.48 1.13
CA MET A 72 -19.78 -16.62 2.15
C MET A 72 -19.67 -15.35 3.01
N THR A 73 -19.14 -15.49 4.21
CA THR A 73 -18.76 -14.34 5.02
C THR A 73 -17.51 -13.66 4.42
N PHE A 74 -17.34 -12.35 4.65
CA PHE A 74 -16.18 -11.60 4.12
C PHE A 74 -14.84 -12.25 4.49
N ARG A 75 -14.68 -12.67 5.77
CA ARG A 75 -13.47 -13.34 6.24
C ARG A 75 -13.22 -14.62 5.47
N GLU A 76 -14.23 -15.46 5.36
CA GLU A 76 -14.13 -16.72 4.66
C GLU A 76 -13.81 -16.52 3.18
N TYR A 77 -14.43 -15.54 2.52
CA TYR A 77 -14.13 -15.19 1.14
C TYR A 77 -12.68 -14.71 0.94
N VAL A 78 -12.13 -13.93 1.88
CA VAL A 78 -10.73 -13.48 1.82
C VAL A 78 -9.76 -14.64 2.09
N PHE A 79 -10.00 -15.44 3.14
CA PHE A 79 -9.15 -16.58 3.48
C PHE A 79 -9.16 -17.68 2.42
N ARG A 80 -10.32 -17.87 1.78
CA ARG A 80 -10.53 -18.79 0.66
C ARG A 80 -10.11 -18.18 -0.68
N GLY A 81 -9.71 -16.91 -0.70
CA GLY A 81 -9.24 -16.16 -1.88
C GLY A 81 -7.97 -16.71 -2.54
N GLN A 82 -7.58 -17.94 -2.21
CA GLN A 82 -6.52 -18.72 -2.81
C GLN A 82 -6.91 -20.20 -2.88
N ASP A 83 -7.94 -20.53 -3.65
CA ASP A 83 -7.94 -21.80 -4.36
C ASP A 83 -8.27 -21.52 -5.83
N PRO A 84 -7.48 -22.04 -6.79
CA PRO A 84 -7.89 -22.09 -8.18
C PRO A 84 -9.16 -22.94 -8.38
#